data_AF-A0A017SYU2-F1
#
_entry.id   AF-A0A017SYU2-F1
#
_cell.length_a   1.000
_cell.length_b   1.000
_cell.length_c   1.000
_cell.angle_alpha   90.00
_cell.angle_beta   90.00
_cell.angle_gamma   90.00
#
_symmetry.space_group_name_H-M   'P 1'
#
loop_
_entity.id
_entity.type
_entity.pdbx_description
1 polymer ?
#
loop_
_entity_poly.entity_id
_entity_poly.type
_entity_poly.pdbx_seq_one_letter_code
_entity_poly.pdbx_strand_id
1 'polypeptide(L)'
;MGLIPLVPPADGVLPRPGMGQTGVFAKRTFIEETEQVTGGAVTWQEPLEVKLGKAQIDGLLLVHRTDLLTHLPAPWPEARMHEEIMTELKLPGDAVDRRAVERALLRRQARQVQRLEQEDPSWVGHEPLWLIAPDVPGWLGRAYGSVRIAPGCYRLEPLGACVLWIAANELPLLDELTPFLMARSGEALDAFGRWVAPRRPRTWLRAMLKHLPLSTATREALRLTLASTDEGPESGMLMR
;
A
#
# COMPACT_ATOMS: atom_id res chain seq x y z
N MET A 1 45.88 -32.92 1.36
CA MET A 1 45.45 -32.49 0.00
C MET A 1 44.07 -33.07 -0.26
N GLY A 2 43.05 -32.21 -0.35
CA GLY A 2 41.71 -32.60 -0.76
C GLY A 2 41.12 -31.45 -1.55
N LEU A 3 41.16 -31.57 -2.88
CA LEU A 3 40.56 -30.61 -3.81
C LEU A 3 39.05 -30.82 -3.80
N ILE A 4 38.30 -29.84 -3.30
CA ILE A 4 36.85 -29.75 -3.48
C ILE A 4 36.61 -29.07 -4.82
N PRO A 5 35.85 -29.66 -5.76
CA PRO A 5 35.62 -29.05 -7.07
C PRO A 5 34.67 -27.86 -6.95
N LEU A 6 35.03 -26.77 -7.63
CA LEU A 6 34.18 -25.59 -7.78
C LEU A 6 33.01 -25.93 -8.72
N VAL A 7 31.82 -26.10 -8.15
CA VAL A 7 30.57 -26.18 -8.93
C VAL A 7 30.16 -24.74 -9.27
N PRO A 8 29.97 -24.37 -10.55
CA PRO A 8 29.44 -23.06 -10.90
C PRO A 8 27.95 -23.01 -10.51
N PRO A 9 27.45 -21.91 -9.90
CA PRO A 9 26.03 -21.82 -9.60
C PRO A 9 25.23 -21.66 -10.90
N ALA A 10 24.26 -22.55 -11.07
CA ALA A 10 23.25 -22.49 -12.13
C ALA A 10 22.32 -21.29 -11.94
N ASP A 11 22.06 -20.61 -13.06
CA ASP A 11 20.89 -19.80 -13.41
C ASP A 11 20.17 -18.96 -12.33
N GLY A 12 20.39 -17.65 -12.42
CA GLY A 12 19.31 -16.72 -12.78
C GLY A 12 18.17 -16.44 -11.79
N VAL A 13 18.14 -17.01 -10.59
CA VAL A 13 17.13 -16.62 -9.58
C VAL A 13 17.61 -15.36 -8.85
N LEU A 14 17.13 -14.20 -9.31
CA LEU A 14 17.29 -12.96 -8.55
C LEU A 14 16.73 -13.15 -7.12
N PRO A 15 17.45 -12.72 -6.08
CA PRO A 15 16.99 -12.85 -4.71
C PRO A 15 15.62 -12.18 -4.57
N ARG A 16 14.67 -12.86 -3.92
CA ARG A 16 13.41 -12.24 -3.51
C ARG A 16 13.76 -10.97 -2.71
N PRO A 17 13.16 -9.80 -3.02
CA PRO A 17 13.38 -8.62 -2.19
C PRO A 17 13.07 -8.99 -0.74
N GLY A 18 13.97 -8.64 0.18
CA GLY A 18 13.74 -8.87 1.61
C GLY A 18 12.44 -8.16 2.00
N MET A 19 11.55 -8.86 2.72
CA MET A 19 10.19 -8.39 3.03
C MET A 19 10.15 -6.95 3.60
N GLY A 20 11.19 -6.54 4.32
CA GLY A 20 11.33 -5.15 4.82
C GLY A 20 11.47 -4.08 3.73
N GLN A 21 12.10 -4.38 2.58
CA GLN A 21 12.29 -3.38 1.51
C GLN A 21 11.00 -3.10 0.73
N THR A 22 10.15 -4.11 0.56
CA THR A 22 8.82 -3.95 -0.06
C THR A 22 7.93 -3.07 0.83
N GLY A 23 7.96 -3.30 2.14
CA GLY A 23 7.30 -2.44 3.14
C GLY A 23 7.74 -0.98 3.05
N VAL A 24 9.05 -0.73 3.05
CA VAL A 24 9.61 0.64 2.93
C VAL A 24 9.17 1.31 1.64
N PHE A 25 9.21 0.59 0.52
CA PHE A 25 8.78 1.15 -0.77
C PHE A 25 7.29 1.49 -0.80
N ALA A 26 6.43 0.64 -0.25
CA ALA A 26 5.01 0.91 -0.14
C ALA A 26 4.74 2.14 0.74
N LYS A 27 5.38 2.23 1.90
CA LYS A 27 5.25 3.39 2.81
C LYS A 27 5.70 4.69 2.15
N ARG A 28 6.84 4.69 1.45
CA ARG A 28 7.29 5.85 0.67
C ARG A 28 6.28 6.23 -0.43
N THR A 29 5.71 5.24 -1.11
CA THR A 29 4.66 5.49 -2.11
C THR A 29 3.44 6.14 -1.45
N PHE A 30 3.04 5.69 -0.26
CA PHE A 30 1.98 6.34 0.50
C PHE A 30 2.31 7.78 0.88
N ILE A 31 3.53 8.09 1.32
CA ILE A 31 3.97 9.46 1.60
C ILE A 31 3.82 10.33 0.34
N GLU A 32 4.46 9.94 -0.75
CA GLU A 32 4.60 10.75 -1.96
C GLU A 32 3.26 10.91 -2.69
N GLU A 33 2.51 9.82 -2.86
CA GLU A 33 1.32 9.82 -3.70
C GLU A 33 0.08 10.32 -2.94
N THR A 34 -0.07 10.08 -1.63
CA THR A 34 -1.29 10.47 -0.89
C THR A 34 -1.52 11.97 -0.95
N GLU A 35 -0.49 12.77 -0.67
CA GLU A 35 -0.60 14.22 -0.71
C GLU A 35 -0.88 14.71 -2.13
N GLN A 36 -0.17 14.15 -3.12
CA GLN A 36 -0.36 14.51 -4.52
C GLN A 36 -1.77 14.20 -5.02
N VAL A 37 -2.28 12.98 -4.82
CA VAL A 37 -3.58 12.55 -5.37
C VAL A 37 -4.76 13.18 -4.65
N THR A 38 -4.59 13.56 -3.38
CA THR A 38 -5.64 14.22 -2.60
C THR A 38 -5.55 15.74 -2.70
N GLY A 39 -4.59 16.29 -3.46
CA GLY A 39 -4.36 17.73 -3.56
C GLY A 39 -3.99 18.37 -2.22
N GLY A 40 -3.35 17.61 -1.32
CA GLY A 40 -3.01 18.01 0.05
C GLY A 40 -4.20 17.97 1.01
N ALA A 41 -5.24 17.20 0.71
CA ALA A 41 -6.37 17.01 1.62
C ALA A 41 -6.08 15.98 2.71
N VAL A 42 -5.20 15.02 2.40
CA VAL A 42 -4.69 14.02 3.34
C VAL A 42 -3.18 13.98 3.26
N THR A 43 -2.51 13.84 4.39
CA THR A 43 -1.07 13.57 4.47
C THR A 43 -0.85 12.23 5.17
N TRP A 44 0.13 11.45 4.70
CA TRP A 44 0.54 10.24 5.40
C TRP A 44 1.71 10.53 6.35
N GLN A 45 1.66 9.98 7.56
CA GLN A 45 2.72 10.08 8.56
C GLN A 45 3.16 8.71 9.04
N GLU A 46 4.46 8.57 9.30
CA GLU A 46 4.93 7.45 10.10
C GLU A 46 4.41 7.58 11.53
N PRO A 47 3.87 6.50 12.09
CA PRO A 47 3.20 6.59 13.36
C PRO A 47 4.24 6.69 14.48
N LEU A 48 3.96 7.56 15.45
CA LEU A 48 4.70 7.59 16.71
C LEU A 48 4.54 6.25 17.42
N GLU A 49 5.57 5.78 18.12
CA GLU A 49 5.51 4.51 18.85
C GLU A 49 4.33 4.51 19.84
N VAL A 50 3.41 3.56 19.66
CA VAL A 50 2.33 3.33 20.62
C VAL A 50 2.96 2.70 21.87
N LYS A 51 2.68 3.26 23.05
CA LYS A 51 3.28 2.84 24.35
C LYS A 51 2.89 1.43 24.83
N LEU A 52 2.40 0.57 23.94
CA LEU A 52 1.94 -0.79 24.21
C LEU A 52 2.90 -1.81 23.59
N GLY A 53 4.15 -1.80 24.08
CA GLY A 53 5.25 -2.60 23.54
C GLY A 53 5.68 -2.15 22.15
N LYS A 54 6.66 -2.84 21.54
CA LYS A 54 7.19 -2.55 20.19
C LYS A 54 6.17 -2.86 19.08
N ALA A 55 4.96 -2.33 19.16
CA ALA A 55 3.86 -2.58 18.25
C ALA A 55 3.64 -1.32 17.40
N GLN A 56 4.46 -1.16 16.36
CA GLN A 56 4.32 -0.09 15.39
C GLN A 56 3.23 -0.43 14.38
N ILE A 57 2.35 0.53 14.07
CA ILE A 57 1.43 0.43 12.92
C ILE A 57 2.16 0.81 11.64
N ASP A 58 1.54 0.63 10.48
CA ASP A 58 2.23 0.95 9.23
C ASP A 58 2.28 2.44 8.95
N GLY A 59 1.19 3.16 9.22
CA GLY A 59 1.10 4.61 9.04
C GLY A 59 -0.19 5.22 9.56
N LEU A 60 -0.24 6.56 9.56
CA LEU A 60 -1.39 7.35 9.92
C LEU A 60 -1.73 8.32 8.77
N LEU A 61 -2.98 8.34 8.33
CA LEU A 61 -3.49 9.35 7.41
C LEU A 61 -4.07 10.48 8.25
N LEU A 62 -3.56 11.70 8.10
CA LEU A 62 -4.16 12.90 8.69
C LEU A 62 -5.02 13.62 7.65
N VAL A 63 -6.25 13.92 8.02
CA VAL A 63 -7.26 14.52 7.14
C VAL A 63 -7.39 16.00 7.47
N HIS A 64 -7.04 16.86 6.51
CA HIS A 64 -7.02 18.30 6.68
C HIS A 64 -8.19 19.02 6.00
N ARG A 65 -8.65 18.49 4.86
CA ARG A 65 -9.70 19.10 4.02
C ARG A 65 -10.68 18.06 3.48
N THR A 66 -11.85 17.96 4.08
CA THR A 66 -12.82 16.90 3.76
C THR A 66 -13.63 17.16 2.48
N ASP A 67 -13.69 18.41 2.02
CA ASP A 67 -14.40 18.82 0.81
C ASP A 67 -13.75 18.22 -0.45
N LEU A 68 -12.42 18.28 -0.51
CA LEU A 68 -11.62 17.79 -1.64
C LEU A 68 -11.72 16.27 -1.85
N LEU A 69 -12.07 15.52 -0.80
CA LEU A 69 -12.17 14.06 -0.85
C LEU A 69 -13.49 13.57 -1.45
N THR A 70 -14.50 14.43 -1.58
CA THR A 70 -15.85 14.05 -2.02
C THR A 70 -15.88 13.48 -3.44
N HIS A 71 -15.00 13.99 -4.31
CA HIS A 71 -14.97 13.65 -5.73
C HIS A 71 -13.97 12.55 -6.08
N LEU A 72 -13.16 12.14 -5.09
CA LEU A 72 -12.15 11.09 -5.29
C LEU A 72 -12.82 9.70 -5.26
N PRO A 73 -12.25 8.71 -5.96
CA PRO A 73 -12.74 7.35 -5.87
C PRO A 73 -12.57 6.76 -4.46
N ALA A 74 -13.42 5.82 -4.09
CA ALA A 74 -13.27 5.05 -2.85
C ALA A 74 -11.87 4.39 -2.78
N PRO A 75 -11.20 4.41 -1.62
CA PRO A 75 -11.76 4.65 -0.27
C PRO A 75 -11.76 6.11 0.20
N TRP A 76 -11.25 7.07 -0.58
CA TRP A 76 -11.02 8.45 -0.11
C TRP A 76 -12.24 9.16 0.51
N PRO A 77 -13.48 9.04 -0.03
CA PRO A 77 -14.64 9.69 0.58
C PRO A 77 -14.94 9.23 2.02
N GLU A 78 -14.53 8.02 2.42
CA GLU A 78 -14.72 7.52 3.78
C GLU A 78 -13.84 8.25 4.80
N ALA A 79 -12.70 8.80 4.36
CA ALA A 79 -11.81 9.55 5.24
C ALA A 79 -12.42 10.86 5.75
N ARG A 80 -13.48 11.36 5.10
CA ARG A 80 -14.15 12.63 5.45
C ARG A 80 -14.78 12.64 6.84
N MET A 81 -15.01 11.47 7.41
CA MET A 81 -15.64 11.30 8.72
C MET A 81 -14.62 11.34 9.87
N HIS A 82 -13.34 11.53 9.56
CA HIS A 82 -12.24 11.30 10.48
C HIS A 82 -11.19 12.41 10.36
N GLU A 83 -10.54 12.72 11.48
CA GLU A 83 -9.40 13.65 11.52
C GLU A 83 -8.08 12.91 11.30
N GLU A 84 -7.99 11.68 11.81
CA GLU A 84 -6.89 10.77 11.58
C GLU A 84 -7.39 9.35 11.33
N ILE A 85 -6.63 8.57 10.58
CA ILE A 85 -6.95 7.18 10.24
C ILE A 85 -5.71 6.31 10.29
N MET A 86 -5.77 5.28 11.13
CA MET A 86 -4.72 4.29 11.21
C MET A 86 -4.73 3.41 9.96
N THR A 87 -3.54 3.12 9.44
CA THR A 87 -3.37 2.25 8.28
C THR A 87 -2.49 1.05 8.62
N GLU A 88 -2.93 -0.11 8.13
CA GLU A 88 -2.22 -1.37 8.22
C GLU A 88 -2.11 -1.95 6.82
N LEU A 89 -0.86 -2.01 6.32
CA LEU A 89 -0.54 -2.51 5.00
C LEU A 89 -0.22 -4.00 5.12
N LYS A 90 -0.77 -4.79 4.20
CA LYS A 90 -0.47 -6.21 4.06
C LYS A 90 -0.10 -6.43 2.60
N LEU A 91 1.20 -6.50 2.35
CA LEU A 91 1.77 -6.67 1.03
C LEU A 91 1.74 -8.15 0.61
N PRO A 92 1.95 -8.47 -0.67
CA PRO A 92 1.97 -9.86 -1.12
C PRO A 92 2.98 -10.71 -0.34
N GLY A 93 2.49 -11.78 0.29
CA GLY A 93 3.28 -12.65 1.14
C GLY A 93 3.15 -12.38 2.64
N ASP A 94 2.50 -11.27 3.03
CA ASP A 94 2.20 -10.99 4.43
C ASP A 94 1.04 -11.84 4.95
N ALA A 95 1.05 -12.09 6.25
CA ALA A 95 -0.04 -12.81 6.91
C ALA A 95 -1.28 -11.93 7.02
N VAL A 96 -2.38 -12.36 6.41
CA VAL A 96 -3.74 -11.80 6.54
C VAL A 96 -4.66 -12.73 7.33
N ASP A 97 -4.08 -13.48 8.27
CA ASP A 97 -4.82 -14.37 9.15
C ASP A 97 -5.57 -13.59 10.26
N ARG A 98 -6.45 -14.29 10.97
CA ARG A 98 -7.21 -13.70 12.07
C ARG A 98 -6.29 -13.08 13.12
N ARG A 99 -5.15 -13.69 13.45
CA ARG A 99 -4.23 -13.17 14.48
C ARG A 99 -3.62 -11.83 14.06
N ALA A 100 -3.29 -11.66 12.78
CA ALA A 100 -2.79 -10.40 12.26
C ALA A 100 -3.82 -9.28 12.38
N VAL A 101 -5.10 -9.58 12.08
CA VAL A 101 -6.20 -8.61 12.21
C VAL A 101 -6.49 -8.27 13.67
N GLU A 102 -6.56 -9.25 14.57
CA GLU A 102 -6.77 -8.98 16.01
C GLU A 102 -5.63 -8.12 16.59
N ARG A 103 -4.38 -8.33 16.14
CA ARG A 103 -3.25 -7.46 16.53
C ARG A 103 -3.40 -6.03 16.02
N ALA A 104 -3.92 -5.85 14.80
CA ALA A 104 -4.19 -4.52 14.27
C ALA A 104 -5.32 -3.81 15.05
N LEU A 105 -6.39 -4.54 15.39
CA LEU A 105 -7.47 -4.03 16.24
C LEU A 105 -6.98 -3.67 17.65
N LEU A 106 -6.07 -4.46 18.23
CA LEU A 106 -5.45 -4.15 19.52
C LEU A 106 -4.64 -2.85 19.44
N ARG A 107 -3.84 -2.65 18.37
CA ARG A 107 -3.11 -1.40 18.16
C ARG A 107 -4.05 -0.21 17.96
N ARG A 108 -5.16 -0.40 17.25
CA ARG A 108 -6.23 0.61 17.12
C ARG A 108 -6.78 1.02 18.47
N GLN A 109 -7.12 0.04 19.32
CA GLN A 109 -7.61 0.33 20.66
C GLN A 109 -6.57 1.04 21.53
N ALA A 110 -5.29 0.71 21.37
CA ALA A 110 -4.22 1.40 22.08
C ALA A 110 -4.10 2.87 21.64
N ARG A 111 -4.21 3.16 20.34
CA ARG A 111 -4.23 4.54 19.83
C ARG A 111 -5.47 5.31 20.29
N GLN A 112 -6.64 4.69 20.31
CA GLN A 112 -7.86 5.28 20.88
C GLN A 112 -7.62 5.76 22.32
N VAL A 113 -7.05 4.89 23.17
CA VAL A 113 -6.76 5.25 24.57
C VAL A 113 -5.75 6.39 24.62
N GLN A 114 -4.71 6.35 23.80
CA GLN A 114 -3.72 7.42 23.73
C GLN A 114 -4.34 8.76 23.30
N ARG A 115 -5.26 8.78 22.33
CA ARG A 115 -5.99 10.01 21.97
C ARG A 115 -6.80 10.54 23.14
N LEU A 116 -7.55 9.68 23.84
CA LEU A 116 -8.33 10.07 25.02
C LEU A 116 -7.45 10.65 26.14
N GLU A 117 -6.19 10.23 26.24
CA GLU A 117 -5.22 10.77 27.20
C GLU A 117 -4.57 12.09 26.74
N GLN A 118 -4.46 12.32 25.43
CA GLN A 118 -3.75 13.46 24.83
C GLN A 118 -4.68 14.62 24.44
N GLU A 119 -5.89 14.32 23.99
CA GLU A 119 -6.84 15.29 23.48
C GLU A 119 -7.75 15.84 24.59
N ASP A 120 -8.40 16.96 24.27
CA ASP A 120 -9.44 17.54 25.11
C ASP A 120 -10.55 16.50 25.35
N PRO A 121 -11.07 16.36 26.59
CA PRO A 121 -12.22 15.52 26.93
C PRO A 121 -13.45 15.67 26.01
N SER A 122 -13.50 16.71 25.17
CA SER A 122 -14.52 16.95 24.16
C SER A 122 -14.47 16.00 22.95
N TRP A 123 -13.37 15.25 22.73
CA TRP A 123 -13.34 14.25 21.66
C TRP A 123 -14.13 12.99 22.04
N VAL A 124 -15.20 12.71 21.29
CA VAL A 124 -16.12 11.57 21.52
C VAL A 124 -16.04 10.54 20.37
N GLY A 125 -14.99 10.60 19.56
CA GLY A 125 -14.83 9.77 18.36
C GLY A 125 -14.31 8.36 18.63
N HIS A 126 -14.28 7.57 17.55
CA HIS A 126 -13.59 6.29 17.51
C HIS A 126 -12.46 6.35 16.49
N GLU A 127 -11.31 5.81 16.89
CA GLU A 127 -10.11 5.73 16.08
C GLU A 127 -10.35 4.76 14.92
N PRO A 128 -10.33 5.25 13.66
CA PRO A 128 -10.62 4.42 12.52
C PRO A 128 -9.38 3.67 12.04
N LEU A 129 -9.58 2.48 11.49
CA LEU A 129 -8.54 1.60 10.97
C LEU A 129 -8.86 1.18 9.54
N TRP A 130 -7.92 1.42 8.64
CA TRP A 130 -7.93 0.93 7.27
C TRP A 130 -6.95 -0.23 7.14
N LEU A 131 -7.48 -1.42 6.88
CA LEU A 131 -6.73 -2.64 6.59
C LEU A 131 -6.61 -2.79 5.08
N ILE A 132 -5.41 -2.64 4.54
CA ILE A 132 -5.15 -2.68 3.09
C ILE A 132 -4.41 -3.98 2.79
N ALA A 133 -5.04 -4.85 1.99
CA ALA A 133 -4.55 -6.19 1.70
C ALA A 133 -4.84 -6.56 0.23
N PRO A 134 -4.24 -7.63 -0.31
CA PRO A 134 -4.49 -8.01 -1.70
C PRO A 134 -5.96 -8.43 -1.92
N ASP A 135 -6.51 -9.25 -1.03
CA ASP A 135 -7.85 -9.84 -1.14
C ASP A 135 -8.61 -9.82 0.20
N VAL A 136 -9.91 -10.14 0.16
CA VAL A 136 -10.72 -10.40 1.35
C VAL A 136 -10.56 -11.87 1.74
N PRO A 137 -9.92 -12.21 2.87
CA PRO A 137 -9.67 -13.60 3.19
C PRO A 137 -10.98 -14.28 3.57
N GLY A 138 -11.18 -15.52 3.11
CA GLY A 138 -12.45 -16.24 3.28
C GLY A 138 -12.89 -16.47 4.74
N TRP A 139 -11.98 -16.32 5.72
CA TRP A 139 -12.33 -16.36 7.14
C TRP A 139 -13.03 -15.08 7.63
N LEU A 140 -12.81 -13.93 6.98
CA LEU A 140 -13.30 -12.64 7.42
C LEU A 140 -14.82 -12.62 7.48
N GLY A 141 -15.49 -13.08 6.42
CA GLY A 141 -16.96 -13.14 6.36
C GLY A 141 -17.60 -14.15 7.33
N ARG A 142 -16.81 -15.03 7.96
CA ARG A 142 -17.30 -15.91 9.04
C ARG A 142 -17.18 -15.27 10.42
N ALA A 143 -16.23 -14.35 10.59
CA ALA A 143 -15.95 -13.70 11.87
C ALA A 143 -16.65 -12.34 11.99
N TYR A 144 -16.86 -11.66 10.87
CA TYR A 144 -17.39 -10.31 10.78
C TYR A 144 -18.45 -10.26 9.67
N GLY A 145 -19.46 -9.40 9.85
CA GLY A 145 -20.28 -8.97 8.71
C GLY A 145 -19.44 -8.07 7.82
N SER A 146 -19.53 -8.21 6.50
CA SER A 146 -18.86 -7.30 5.57
C SER A 146 -19.87 -6.65 4.64
N VAL A 147 -19.90 -5.32 4.64
CA VAL A 147 -20.75 -4.52 3.74
C VAL A 147 -19.86 -3.88 2.70
N ARG A 148 -20.00 -4.31 1.44
CA ARG A 148 -19.29 -3.70 0.32
C ARG A 148 -19.89 -2.33 0.02
N ILE A 149 -19.07 -1.28 0.14
CA ILE A 149 -19.48 0.12 -0.12
C ILE A 149 -18.99 0.62 -1.48
N ALA A 150 -17.94 0.01 -2.02
CA ALA A 150 -17.40 0.27 -3.36
C ALA A 150 -16.58 -0.95 -3.83
N PRO A 151 -16.14 -1.02 -5.09
CA PRO A 151 -15.20 -2.05 -5.52
C PRO A 151 -13.97 -2.08 -4.61
N GLY A 152 -13.65 -3.24 -4.03
CA GLY A 152 -12.52 -3.41 -3.11
C GLY A 152 -12.67 -2.77 -1.74
N CYS A 153 -13.76 -2.08 -1.40
CA CYS A 153 -13.92 -1.42 -0.10
C CYS A 153 -15.08 -2.03 0.70
N TYR A 154 -14.78 -2.52 1.89
CA TYR A 154 -15.71 -3.27 2.75
C TYR A 154 -15.70 -2.71 4.18
N ARG A 155 -16.84 -2.26 4.69
CA ARG A 155 -16.99 -1.95 6.13
C ARG A 155 -17.19 -3.25 6.90
N LEU A 156 -16.53 -3.38 8.05
CA LEU A 156 -16.60 -4.58 8.88
C LEU A 156 -17.54 -4.37 10.07
N GLU A 157 -18.61 -5.15 10.14
CA GLU A 157 -19.57 -5.15 11.24
C GLU A 157 -19.18 -6.20 12.30
N PRO A 158 -19.38 -5.92 13.61
CA PRO A 158 -20.07 -4.75 14.19
C PRO A 158 -19.17 -3.53 14.44
N LEU A 159 -17.97 -3.50 13.87
CA LEU A 159 -17.01 -2.39 14.08
C LEU A 159 -17.42 -1.13 13.30
N GLY A 160 -18.33 -1.26 12.33
CA GLY A 160 -19.00 -0.18 11.62
C GLY A 160 -18.03 0.70 10.83
N ALA A 161 -18.28 2.01 10.87
CA ALA A 161 -17.45 3.02 10.20
C ALA A 161 -16.00 3.09 10.74
N CYS A 162 -15.70 2.42 11.86
CA CYS A 162 -14.36 2.46 12.44
C CYS A 162 -13.38 1.52 11.74
N VAL A 163 -13.84 0.55 10.94
CA VAL A 163 -12.92 -0.41 10.29
C VAL A 163 -13.31 -0.64 8.84
N LEU A 164 -12.40 -0.23 7.95
CA LEU A 164 -12.50 -0.43 6.51
C LEU A 164 -11.47 -1.46 6.06
N TRP A 165 -11.93 -2.49 5.36
CA TRP A 165 -11.09 -3.42 4.63
C TRP A 165 -10.99 -2.99 3.17
N ILE A 166 -9.77 -2.85 2.66
CA ILE A 166 -9.45 -2.45 1.31
C ILE A 166 -8.74 -3.63 0.61
N ALA A 167 -9.47 -4.34 -0.24
CA ALA A 167 -8.97 -5.40 -1.10
C ALA A 167 -8.41 -4.83 -2.41
N ALA A 168 -7.09 -4.63 -2.45
CA ALA A 168 -6.38 -3.95 -3.52
C ALA A 168 -6.57 -4.60 -4.90
N ASN A 169 -6.75 -5.93 -4.96
CA ASN A 169 -6.97 -6.64 -6.21
C ASN A 169 -8.32 -6.30 -6.87
N GLU A 170 -9.28 -5.79 -6.10
CA GLU A 170 -10.61 -5.42 -6.59
C GLU A 170 -10.77 -3.92 -6.88
N LEU A 171 -9.81 -3.09 -6.44
CA LEU A 171 -9.83 -1.66 -6.73
C LEU A 171 -9.65 -1.40 -8.23
N PRO A 172 -10.28 -0.36 -8.81
CA PRO A 172 -10.01 0.02 -10.19
C PRO A 172 -8.59 0.58 -10.36
N LEU A 173 -8.04 0.49 -11.58
CA LEU A 173 -6.75 1.07 -11.93
C LEU A 173 -6.91 2.58 -12.21
N LEU A 174 -6.79 3.39 -11.17
CA LEU A 174 -6.91 4.84 -11.19
C LEU A 174 -5.69 5.49 -10.54
N ASP A 175 -5.28 6.66 -11.04
CA ASP A 175 -4.10 7.37 -10.52
C ASP A 175 -4.28 7.70 -9.04
N GLU A 176 -5.50 8.09 -8.64
CA GLU A 176 -5.87 8.44 -7.27
C GLU A 176 -5.76 7.25 -6.30
N LEU A 177 -5.75 6.01 -6.81
CA LEU A 177 -5.69 4.80 -5.99
C LEU A 177 -4.31 4.17 -5.93
N THR A 178 -3.31 4.76 -6.60
CA THR A 178 -1.93 4.25 -6.66
C THR A 178 -1.37 3.80 -5.30
N PRO A 179 -1.52 4.53 -4.18
CA PRO A 179 -1.06 4.07 -2.87
C PRO A 179 -1.60 2.68 -2.50
N PHE A 180 -2.91 2.46 -2.66
CA PHE A 180 -3.56 1.20 -2.28
C PHE A 180 -3.23 0.05 -3.24
N LEU A 181 -3.04 0.36 -4.52
CA LEU A 181 -2.74 -0.63 -5.55
C LEU A 181 -1.38 -1.33 -5.32
N MET A 182 -0.50 -0.76 -4.50
CA MET A 182 0.76 -1.36 -4.06
C MET A 182 0.59 -2.69 -3.31
N ALA A 183 -0.56 -2.89 -2.66
CA ALA A 183 -0.87 -4.12 -1.93
C ALA A 183 -1.41 -5.24 -2.84
N ARG A 184 -1.56 -5.00 -4.15
CA ARG A 184 -2.02 -6.04 -5.08
C ARG A 184 -1.09 -7.23 -5.15
N SER A 185 -1.63 -8.40 -5.47
CA SER A 185 -0.90 -9.65 -5.65
C SER A 185 -1.23 -10.33 -6.99
N GLY A 186 -0.40 -11.31 -7.38
CA GLY A 186 -0.65 -12.17 -8.55
C GLY A 186 -0.88 -11.39 -9.84
N GLU A 187 -1.89 -11.79 -10.61
CA GLU A 187 -2.22 -11.17 -11.90
C GLU A 187 -2.66 -9.70 -11.74
N ALA A 188 -3.34 -9.35 -10.66
CA ALA A 188 -3.75 -7.97 -10.41
C ALA A 188 -2.54 -7.04 -10.22
N LEU A 189 -1.47 -7.55 -9.58
CA LEU A 189 -0.19 -6.84 -9.45
C LEU A 189 0.50 -6.68 -10.81
N ASP A 190 0.49 -7.71 -11.65
CA ASP A 190 1.04 -7.64 -13.00
C ASP A 190 0.28 -6.65 -13.89
N ALA A 191 -1.06 -6.62 -13.78
CA ALA A 191 -1.91 -5.65 -14.44
C ALA A 191 -1.59 -4.22 -13.97
N PHE A 192 -1.41 -4.03 -12.67
CA PHE A 192 -0.97 -2.74 -12.10
C PHE A 192 0.41 -2.33 -12.65
N GLY A 193 1.38 -3.24 -12.66
CA GLY A 193 2.73 -2.97 -13.19
C GLY A 193 2.72 -2.49 -14.64
N ARG A 194 1.92 -3.14 -15.51
CA ARG A 194 1.74 -2.72 -16.91
C ARG A 194 1.03 -1.37 -17.02
N TRP A 195 0.02 -1.15 -16.20
CA TRP A 195 -0.75 0.09 -16.22
C TRP A 195 0.04 1.29 -15.72
N VAL A 196 0.86 1.14 -14.67
CA VAL A 196 1.61 2.26 -14.07
C VAL A 196 2.85 2.63 -14.89
N ALA A 197 3.35 1.74 -15.74
CA ALA A 197 4.56 1.93 -16.55
C ALA A 197 4.59 3.21 -17.39
N PRO A 198 3.56 3.59 -18.16
CA PRO A 198 3.55 4.86 -18.88
C PRO A 198 3.20 6.08 -18.01
N ARG A 199 2.84 5.89 -16.73
CA ARG A 199 2.24 6.92 -15.86
C ARG A 199 3.16 7.43 -14.77
N ARG A 200 4.29 6.76 -14.51
CA ARG A 200 5.21 7.12 -13.44
C ARG A 200 6.65 7.30 -13.94
N PRO A 201 7.45 8.14 -13.26
CA PRO A 201 8.85 8.33 -13.61
C PRO A 201 9.61 7.00 -13.63
N ARG A 202 10.61 6.91 -14.51
CA ARG A 202 11.46 5.71 -14.67
C ARG A 202 12.13 5.29 -13.37
N THR A 203 12.51 6.26 -12.53
CA THR A 203 13.09 6.01 -11.19
C THR A 203 12.12 5.27 -10.28
N TRP A 204 10.84 5.66 -10.29
CA TRP A 204 9.78 4.99 -9.55
C TRP A 204 9.56 3.56 -10.06
N LEU A 205 9.51 3.37 -11.39
CA LEU A 205 9.35 2.04 -11.99
C LEU A 205 10.51 1.10 -11.68
N ARG A 206 11.75 1.60 -11.67
CA ARG A 206 12.93 0.83 -11.25
C ARG A 206 12.80 0.38 -9.79
N ALA A 207 12.32 1.25 -8.91
CA ALA A 207 12.04 0.88 -7.51
C ALA A 207 10.93 -0.18 -7.43
N MET A 208 9.85 -0.03 -8.19
CA MET A 208 8.77 -1.02 -8.26
C MET A 208 9.28 -2.39 -8.69
N LEU A 209 10.05 -2.47 -9.79
CA LEU A 209 10.60 -3.74 -10.29
C LEU A 209 11.56 -4.41 -9.30
N LYS A 210 12.26 -3.61 -8.50
CA LYS A 210 13.18 -4.09 -7.46
C LYS A 210 12.44 -4.67 -6.26
N HIS A 211 11.31 -4.06 -5.88
CA HIS A 211 10.68 -4.34 -4.58
C HIS A 211 9.39 -5.14 -4.66
N LEU A 212 8.65 -5.11 -5.77
CA LEU A 212 7.38 -5.84 -5.89
C LEU A 212 7.58 -7.21 -6.55
N PRO A 213 6.84 -8.24 -6.10
CA PRO A 213 6.94 -9.60 -6.62
C PRO A 213 6.10 -9.79 -7.90
N LEU A 214 6.38 -9.00 -8.94
CA LEU A 214 5.83 -9.18 -10.28
C LEU A 214 6.27 -10.52 -10.88
N SER A 215 5.46 -11.08 -11.78
CA SER A 215 5.87 -12.27 -12.54
C SER A 215 7.10 -11.98 -13.41
N THR A 216 7.86 -13.03 -13.72
CA THR A 216 9.05 -12.93 -14.58
C THR A 216 8.71 -12.29 -15.93
N ALA A 217 7.63 -12.74 -16.58
CA ALA A 217 7.20 -12.23 -17.87
C ALA A 217 6.87 -10.73 -17.83
N THR A 218 6.10 -10.28 -16.82
CA THR A 218 5.77 -8.87 -16.65
C THR A 218 7.02 -8.04 -16.35
N ARG A 219 7.91 -8.54 -15.49
CA ARG A 219 9.16 -7.86 -15.13
C ARG A 219 10.08 -7.67 -16.34
N GLU A 220 10.20 -8.67 -17.21
CA GLU A 220 11.00 -8.59 -18.43
C GLU A 220 10.42 -7.59 -19.43
N ALA A 221 9.11 -7.64 -19.68
CA ALA A 221 8.44 -6.69 -20.56
C ALA A 221 8.63 -5.23 -20.10
N LEU A 222 8.52 -4.99 -18.79
CA LEU A 222 8.73 -3.66 -18.20
C LEU A 222 10.20 -3.21 -18.28
N ARG A 223 11.16 -4.13 -18.14
CA ARG A 223 12.59 -3.82 -18.32
C ARG A 223 12.91 -3.44 -19.77
N LEU A 224 12.35 -4.14 -20.75
CA LEU A 224 12.50 -3.80 -22.16
C LEU A 224 11.94 -2.41 -22.45
N THR A 225 10.75 -2.11 -21.91
CA THR A 225 10.12 -0.78 -22.03
C THR A 225 11.02 0.32 -21.48
N LEU A 226 11.68 0.06 -20.34
CA LEU A 226 12.67 1.00 -19.80
C LEU A 226 13.86 1.12 -20.77
N ALA A 227 14.46 0.04 -21.25
CA ALA A 227 15.64 0.13 -22.13
C ALA A 227 15.37 0.90 -23.45
N SER A 228 14.22 0.69 -24.10
CA SER A 228 13.91 1.26 -25.42
C SER A 228 13.74 2.79 -25.46
N THR A 229 13.69 3.48 -24.31
CA THR A 229 13.54 4.95 -24.27
C THR A 229 14.85 5.69 -23.93
N ASP A 230 15.95 4.98 -23.68
CA ASP A 230 17.27 5.63 -23.51
C ASP A 230 17.95 5.92 -24.87
N GLU A 231 17.39 5.44 -25.99
CA GLU A 231 17.87 5.76 -27.34
C GLU A 231 17.03 6.87 -27.99
N GLY A 232 17.27 8.12 -27.59
CA GLY A 232 16.85 9.33 -28.33
C GLY A 232 18.00 9.86 -29.21
N PRO A 233 17.73 10.50 -30.36
CA PRO A 233 18.71 10.66 -31.44
C PRO A 233 19.70 11.81 -31.17
N GLU A 234 20.86 11.51 -30.61
CA GLU A 234 22.06 12.34 -30.81
C GLU A 234 22.74 11.95 -32.13
N SER A 235 22.14 12.31 -33.26
CA SER A 235 22.79 12.28 -34.56
C SER A 235 22.05 13.20 -35.52
N GLY A 236 22.45 14.46 -35.54
CA GLY A 236 21.87 15.39 -36.51
C GLY A 236 22.08 16.86 -36.28
N MET A 237 23.16 17.31 -35.65
CA MET A 237 23.52 18.73 -35.74
C MET A 237 25.01 18.96 -35.46
N LEU A 238 25.83 18.74 -36.48
CA LEU A 238 27.12 19.43 -36.67
C LEU A 238 27.63 19.08 -38.07
N MET A 239 27.26 19.92 -39.04
CA MET A 239 28.01 20.18 -40.28
C MET A 239 27.42 21.45 -40.89
N ARG A 240 27.99 22.59 -40.47
CA ARG A 240 28.14 23.81 -41.28
C ARG A 240 29.54 24.33 -41.02
#